data_AF-A0A7Y4ZFH8-F1
#
_entry.id   AF-A0A7Y4ZFH8-F1
#
_cell.length_a   1.000
_cell.length_b   1.000
_cell.length_c   1.000
_cell.angle_alpha   90.00
_cell.angle_beta   90.00
_cell.angle_gamma   90.00
#
_symmetry.space_group_name_H-M   'P 1'
#
loop_
_entity.id
_entity.type
_entity.pdbx_description
1 polymer ?
#
loop_
_entity_poly.entity_id
_entity_poly.type
_entity_poly.pdbx_seq_one_letter_code
_entity_poly.pdbx_strand_id
1 'polypeptide(L)'
;MSRALCFLACVVGLSLPVLGCNNDKPHEKGCDDQALVVDTAVMAYLSKARALHHEANLKEDAGDLDGAVVALHRLTESAQPHEGTRIPEVEEVLADAHARIAELALRQSRFDAAKTEVDKGLTHAEGATYFRGHLLEVGGLIETARSKSLADAGKTKEAEEARQRALKLLGEAISVQDRVIGLALGDAGAKP
;
A
#
# COMPACT_ATOMS: atom_id res chain seq x y z
N MET A 1 42.76 29.29 5.31
CA MET A 1 42.06 29.89 6.48
C MET A 1 41.36 28.73 7.20
N SER A 2 42.07 27.87 7.92
CA SER A 2 42.50 27.96 9.34
C SER A 2 41.38 28.07 10.36
N ARG A 3 41.11 26.95 11.05
CA ARG A 3 40.92 26.73 12.51
C ARG A 3 40.45 25.27 12.67
N ALA A 4 41.23 24.27 13.09
CA ALA A 4 42.15 24.07 14.23
C ALA A 4 41.45 23.90 15.60
N LEU A 5 41.34 22.61 15.99
CA LEU A 5 41.66 21.95 17.26
C LEU A 5 40.90 22.22 18.59
N CYS A 6 40.97 21.15 19.41
CA CYS A 6 40.83 21.02 20.88
C CYS A 6 39.42 20.65 21.42
N PHE A 7 39.21 19.76 22.39
CA PHE A 7 40.09 19.14 23.40
C PHE A 7 39.60 17.73 23.79
N LEU A 8 40.57 16.91 24.20
CA LEU A 8 40.53 15.60 24.85
C LEU A 8 39.92 15.64 26.26
N ALA A 9 39.17 14.61 26.69
CA ALA A 9 39.06 14.23 28.11
C ALA A 9 38.67 12.75 28.29
N CYS A 10 39.66 11.93 28.67
CA CYS A 10 39.49 10.60 29.24
C CYS A 10 38.95 10.70 30.68
N VAL A 11 37.98 9.86 31.05
CA VAL A 11 37.79 9.43 32.44
C VAL A 11 37.69 7.91 32.48
N VAL A 12 38.68 7.32 33.13
CA VAL A 12 38.82 5.92 33.51
C VAL A 12 38.40 5.81 34.98
N GLY A 13 37.67 4.75 35.34
CA GLY A 13 37.37 4.33 36.72
C GLY A 13 35.91 3.89 36.85
N LEU A 14 35.53 2.81 37.51
CA LEU A 14 36.23 1.90 38.42
C LEU A 14 35.37 0.62 38.50
N SER A 15 35.99 -0.54 38.41
CA SER A 15 35.34 -1.85 38.56
C SER A 15 35.16 -2.23 40.04
N LEU A 16 33.97 -2.69 40.42
CA LEU A 16 33.68 -3.41 41.66
C LEU A 16 32.78 -4.62 41.34
N PRO A 17 33.23 -5.87 41.55
CA PRO A 17 32.37 -7.03 41.50
C PRO A 17 31.78 -7.29 42.89
N VAL A 18 30.46 -7.26 43.01
CA VAL A 18 29.76 -7.86 44.16
C VAL A 18 29.12 -9.15 43.69
N LEU A 19 29.69 -10.27 44.13
CA LEU A 19 29.01 -11.56 44.15
C LEU A 19 27.85 -11.48 45.15
N GLY A 20 26.65 -11.77 44.66
CA GLY A 20 25.47 -12.03 45.48
C GLY A 20 24.57 -13.01 44.74
N CYS A 21 24.86 -14.31 44.86
CA CYS A 21 23.88 -15.34 44.52
C CYS A 21 22.82 -15.35 45.62
N ASN A 22 21.57 -15.02 45.26
CA ASN A 22 20.43 -15.54 45.99
C ASN A 22 19.42 -16.10 44.99
N ASN A 23 19.29 -17.42 45.02
CA ASN A 23 18.28 -18.19 44.32
C ASN A 23 16.99 -18.03 45.13
N ASP A 24 16.13 -17.11 44.73
CA ASP A 24 14.71 -17.16 45.05
C ASP A 24 13.98 -16.56 43.84
N LYS A 25 13.52 -17.44 42.95
CA LYS A 25 12.60 -17.07 41.87
C LYS A 25 11.22 -16.88 42.51
N PRO A 26 10.64 -15.67 42.52
CA PRO A 26 9.21 -15.57 42.71
C PRO A 26 8.56 -16.29 41.53
N HIS A 27 7.70 -17.27 41.84
CA HIS A 27 6.78 -17.85 40.88
C HIS A 27 5.80 -16.72 40.51
N GLU A 28 6.19 -15.86 39.58
CA GLU A 28 5.26 -14.93 38.94
C GLU A 28 4.26 -15.78 38.18
N LYS A 29 3.10 -15.92 38.82
CA LYS A 29 1.88 -16.48 38.28
C LYS A 29 1.55 -15.62 37.07
N GLY A 30 1.93 -16.12 35.90
CA GLY A 30 1.83 -15.42 34.62
C GLY A 30 0.49 -14.73 34.50
N CYS A 31 0.52 -13.40 34.60
CA CYS A 31 -0.38 -12.60 33.80
C CYS A 31 -0.07 -13.01 32.37
N ASP A 32 -1.02 -13.69 31.74
CA ASP A 32 -1.03 -14.02 30.32
C ASP A 32 -1.20 -12.70 29.56
N ASP A 33 -0.21 -11.82 29.73
CA ASP A 33 -0.04 -10.60 28.98
C ASP A 33 0.61 -11.08 27.69
N GLN A 34 -0.23 -11.63 26.80
CA GLN A 34 0.08 -11.68 25.38
C GLN A 34 0.17 -10.23 24.92
N ALA A 35 1.26 -9.56 25.31
CA ALA A 35 1.68 -8.31 24.74
C ALA A 35 1.66 -8.57 23.24
N LEU A 36 0.72 -7.93 22.54
CA LEU A 36 0.62 -7.98 21.08
C LEU A 36 2.01 -7.67 20.55
N VAL A 37 2.74 -8.70 20.14
CA VAL A 37 4.08 -8.54 19.60
C VAL A 37 3.86 -7.90 18.24
N VAL A 38 3.99 -6.57 18.22
CA VAL A 38 3.88 -5.79 16.99
C VAL A 38 5.06 -6.17 16.11
N ASP A 39 4.77 -6.72 14.95
CA ASP A 39 5.79 -7.09 13.98
C ASP A 39 6.51 -5.85 13.48
N THR A 40 7.76 -5.68 13.94
CA THR A 40 8.53 -4.47 13.67
C THR A 40 8.89 -4.35 12.18
N ALA A 41 9.07 -5.47 11.47
CA ALA A 41 9.39 -5.45 10.04
C ALA A 41 8.17 -5.01 9.22
N VAL A 42 6.98 -5.54 9.55
CA VAL A 42 5.71 -5.12 8.93
C VAL A 42 5.46 -3.64 9.18
N MET A 43 5.59 -3.17 10.43
CA MET A 43 5.38 -1.75 10.74
C MET A 43 6.36 -0.82 10.01
N ALA A 44 7.63 -1.20 9.91
CA ALA A 44 8.62 -0.43 9.17
C ALA A 44 8.26 -0.38 7.67
N TYR A 45 7.80 -1.49 7.09
CA TYR A 45 7.35 -1.55 5.71
C TYR A 45 6.14 -0.64 5.46
N LEU A 46 5.10 -0.72 6.30
CA LEU A 46 3.90 0.12 6.20
C LEU A 46 4.22 1.62 6.39
N SER A 47 5.15 1.94 7.30
CA SER A 47 5.63 3.31 7.47
C SER A 47 6.36 3.83 6.23
N LYS A 48 7.18 2.98 5.59
CA LYS A 48 7.84 3.31 4.32
C LYS A 48 6.81 3.52 3.21
N ALA A 49 5.79 2.65 3.12
CA ALA A 49 4.72 2.77 2.14
C ALA A 49 4.02 4.14 2.24
N ARG A 50 3.60 4.53 3.45
CA ARG A 50 2.99 5.85 3.71
C ARG A 50 3.89 7.01 3.26
N ALA A 51 5.19 6.94 3.56
CA ALA A 51 6.15 7.97 3.16
C ALA A 51 6.29 8.07 1.64
N LEU A 52 6.30 6.95 0.93
CA LEU A 52 6.39 6.92 -0.55
C LEU A 52 5.12 7.41 -1.23
N HIS A 53 3.93 7.10 -0.69
CA HIS A 53 2.68 7.71 -1.18
C HIS A 53 2.67 9.23 -0.96
N HIS A 54 3.16 9.70 0.19
CA HIS A 54 3.27 11.14 0.42
C HIS A 54 4.28 11.80 -0.53
N GLU A 55 5.44 11.19 -0.78
CA GLU A 55 6.41 11.65 -1.79
C GLU A 55 5.77 11.72 -3.18
N ALA A 56 4.98 10.70 -3.57
CA ALA A 56 4.28 10.69 -4.85
C ALA A 56 3.29 11.85 -4.98
N ASN A 57 2.50 12.13 -3.94
CA ASN A 57 1.58 13.26 -3.92
C ASN A 57 2.31 14.60 -4.08
N LEU A 58 3.42 14.82 -3.36
CA LEU A 58 4.20 16.05 -3.48
C LEU A 58 4.75 16.26 -4.90
N LYS A 59 5.17 15.18 -5.56
CA LYS A 59 5.67 15.24 -6.94
C LYS A 59 4.54 15.51 -7.94
N GLU A 60 3.40 14.86 -7.76
CA GLU A 60 2.22 15.09 -8.56
C GLU A 60 1.69 16.51 -8.45
N ASP A 61 1.68 17.08 -7.24
CA ASP A 61 1.33 18.48 -6.97
C ASP A 61 2.29 19.45 -7.69
N ALA A 62 3.56 19.07 -7.82
CA ALA A 62 4.56 19.79 -8.59
C ALA A 62 4.47 19.55 -10.11
N GLY A 63 3.54 18.72 -10.59
CA GLY A 63 3.39 18.33 -11.99
C GLY A 63 4.37 17.25 -12.48
N ASP A 64 5.21 16.71 -11.59
CA ASP A 64 6.16 15.62 -11.89
C ASP A 64 5.48 14.25 -11.77
N LEU A 65 4.64 13.92 -12.76
CA LEU A 65 3.90 12.65 -12.78
C LEU A 65 4.81 11.43 -12.92
N ASP A 66 5.90 11.53 -13.69
CA ASP A 66 6.88 10.45 -13.82
C ASP A 66 7.61 10.22 -12.50
N GLY A 67 8.01 11.29 -11.80
CA GLY A 67 8.63 11.18 -10.50
C GLY A 67 7.69 10.61 -9.43
N ALA A 68 6.39 10.90 -9.51
CA ALA A 68 5.36 10.32 -8.63
C ALA A 68 5.25 8.80 -8.84
N VAL A 69 5.24 8.34 -10.10
CA VAL A 69 5.27 6.91 -10.45
C VAL A 69 6.54 6.25 -9.93
N VAL A 70 7.71 6.86 -10.11
CA VAL A 70 8.99 6.35 -9.58
C VAL A 70 8.96 6.19 -8.06
N ALA A 71 8.33 7.11 -7.32
CA ALA A 71 8.21 7.01 -5.87
C ALA A 71 7.41 5.76 -5.46
N LEU A 72 6.32 5.46 -6.16
CA LEU A 72 5.48 4.28 -5.87
C LEU A 72 6.13 2.97 -6.33
N HIS A 73 6.88 2.96 -7.43
CA HIS A 73 7.63 1.76 -7.84
C HIS A 73 8.68 1.33 -6.80
N ARG A 74 9.29 2.28 -6.08
CA ARG A 74 10.18 1.97 -4.94
C ARG A 74 9.49 1.22 -3.81
N LEU A 75 8.15 1.24 -3.74
CA LEU A 75 7.36 0.42 -2.82
C LEU A 75 7.12 -0.97 -3.43
N THR A 76 6.56 -1.03 -4.64
CA THR A 76 6.17 -2.30 -5.30
C THR A 76 7.37 -3.21 -5.59
N GLU A 77 8.57 -2.63 -5.75
CA GLU A 77 9.82 -3.36 -6.01
C GLU A 77 10.63 -3.64 -4.75
N SER A 78 10.14 -3.23 -3.57
CA SER A 78 10.89 -3.42 -2.34
C SER A 78 10.71 -4.79 -1.71
N ALA A 79 11.75 -5.25 -1.02
CA ALA A 79 11.69 -6.48 -0.24
C ALA A 79 10.52 -6.42 0.75
N GLN A 80 9.65 -7.42 0.67
CA GLN A 80 8.50 -7.56 1.56
C GLN A 80 8.94 -8.21 2.88
N PRO A 81 8.33 -7.84 4.01
CA PRO A 81 8.53 -8.57 5.26
C PRO A 81 8.02 -10.00 5.12
N HIS A 82 8.75 -10.96 5.72
CA HIS A 82 8.43 -12.40 5.69
C HIS A 82 8.22 -12.97 4.29
N GLU A 83 9.29 -13.00 3.50
CA GLU A 83 9.29 -13.53 2.14
C GLU A 83 8.56 -14.88 2.03
N GLY A 84 7.65 -14.98 1.06
CA GLY A 84 6.80 -16.16 0.85
C GLY A 84 5.53 -16.21 1.70
N THR A 85 5.33 -15.28 2.64
CA THR A 85 4.11 -15.14 3.44
C THR A 85 3.31 -13.93 2.97
N ARG A 86 2.03 -14.12 2.66
CA ARG A 86 1.13 -13.01 2.35
C ARG A 86 0.60 -12.41 3.64
N ILE A 87 0.88 -11.13 3.83
CA ILE A 87 0.48 -10.37 5.02
C ILE A 87 -0.60 -9.40 4.58
N PRO A 88 -1.84 -9.48 5.11
CA PRO A 88 -2.98 -8.70 4.62
C PRO A 88 -2.68 -7.21 4.46
N GLU A 89 -2.08 -6.58 5.48
CA GLU A 89 -1.78 -5.14 5.46
C GLU A 89 -0.74 -4.78 4.40
N VAL A 90 0.18 -5.68 4.08
CA VAL A 90 1.18 -5.50 3.00
C VAL A 90 0.52 -5.63 1.63
N GLU A 91 -0.34 -6.62 1.46
CA GLU A 91 -1.10 -6.83 0.21
C GLU A 91 -2.02 -5.64 -0.08
N GLU A 92 -2.67 -5.09 0.95
CA GLU A 92 -3.52 -3.91 0.84
C GLU A 92 -2.76 -2.67 0.34
N VAL A 93 -1.60 -2.36 0.94
CA VAL A 93 -0.81 -1.20 0.49
C VAL A 93 -0.18 -1.41 -0.89
N LEU A 94 0.11 -2.66 -1.28
CA LEU A 94 0.57 -2.97 -2.64
C LEU A 94 -0.54 -2.80 -3.67
N ALA A 95 -1.76 -3.26 -3.35
CA ALA A 95 -2.94 -3.04 -4.19
C ALA A 95 -3.23 -1.54 -4.39
N ASP A 96 -3.16 -0.75 -3.30
CA ASP A 96 -3.33 0.70 -3.34
C ASP A 96 -2.24 1.40 -4.18
N ALA A 97 -0.97 1.02 -3.99
CA ALA A 97 0.14 1.57 -4.76
C ALA A 97 -0.04 1.33 -6.26
N HIS A 98 -0.43 0.12 -6.66
CA HIS A 98 -0.71 -0.20 -8.06
C HIS A 98 -1.90 0.57 -8.63
N ALA A 99 -2.99 0.73 -7.87
CA ALA A 99 -4.11 1.58 -8.27
C ALA A 99 -3.64 3.02 -8.50
N ARG A 100 -2.82 3.57 -7.59
CA ARG A 100 -2.30 4.92 -7.71
C ARG A 100 -1.35 5.10 -8.90
N ILE A 101 -0.49 4.14 -9.19
CA ILE A 101 0.35 4.16 -10.40
C ILE A 101 -0.53 4.14 -11.66
N ALA A 102 -1.60 3.34 -11.68
CA ALA A 102 -2.52 3.27 -12.80
C ALA A 102 -3.24 4.62 -13.05
N GLU A 103 -3.67 5.31 -12.00
CA GLU A 103 -4.26 6.66 -12.11
C GLU A 103 -3.27 7.69 -12.67
N LEU A 104 -2.02 7.67 -12.19
CA LEU A 104 -0.96 8.55 -12.69
C LEU A 104 -0.64 8.29 -14.16
N ALA A 105 -0.64 7.02 -14.58
CA ALA A 105 -0.47 6.63 -15.98
C ALA A 105 -1.67 7.05 -16.84
N LEU A 106 -2.90 6.91 -16.32
CA LEU A 106 -4.12 7.36 -16.99
C LEU A 106 -4.11 8.87 -17.24
N ARG A 107 -3.68 9.68 -16.27
CA ARG A 107 -3.52 11.14 -16.44
C ARG A 107 -2.56 11.52 -17.56
N GLN A 108 -1.64 10.63 -17.90
CA GLN A 108 -0.68 10.78 -19.00
C GLN A 108 -1.15 10.13 -20.30
N SER A 109 -2.41 9.66 -20.36
CA SER A 109 -2.98 8.90 -21.48
C SER A 109 -2.19 7.63 -21.83
N ARG A 110 -1.44 7.07 -20.87
CA ARG A 110 -0.68 5.83 -21.00
C ARG A 110 -1.59 4.64 -20.66
N PHE A 111 -2.62 4.41 -21.46
CA PHE A 111 -3.70 3.46 -21.14
C PHE A 111 -3.24 2.02 -20.92
N ASP A 112 -2.28 1.55 -21.71
CA ASP A 112 -1.79 0.18 -21.59
C ASP A 112 -0.95 -0.02 -20.32
N ALA A 113 -0.10 0.97 -19.98
CA ALA A 113 0.64 0.98 -18.72
C ALA A 113 -0.32 1.02 -17.53
N ALA A 114 -1.34 1.89 -17.57
CA ALA A 114 -2.35 1.97 -16.53
C ALA A 114 -3.07 0.63 -16.33
N LYS A 115 -3.45 -0.04 -17.44
CA LYS A 115 -4.08 -1.37 -17.37
C LYS A 115 -3.14 -2.41 -16.74
N THR A 116 -1.87 -2.44 -17.14
CA THR A 116 -0.89 -3.38 -16.57
C THR A 116 -0.78 -3.22 -15.05
N GLU A 117 -0.82 -1.99 -14.54
CA GLU A 117 -0.76 -1.75 -13.10
C GLU A 117 -2.04 -2.17 -12.38
N VAL A 118 -3.22 -1.97 -12.98
CA VAL A 118 -4.47 -2.55 -12.45
C VAL A 118 -4.38 -4.08 -12.38
N ASP A 119 -3.90 -4.73 -13.44
CA ASP A 119 -3.77 -6.19 -13.48
C ASP A 119 -2.81 -6.71 -12.39
N LYS A 120 -1.68 -6.01 -12.15
CA LYS A 120 -0.75 -6.32 -11.05
C LYS A 120 -1.41 -6.12 -9.68
N GLY A 121 -2.07 -4.98 -9.46
CA GLY A 121 -2.76 -4.69 -8.20
C GLY A 121 -3.83 -5.73 -7.86
N LEU A 122 -4.56 -6.23 -8.87
CA LEU A 122 -5.57 -7.27 -8.67
C LEU A 122 -5.00 -8.61 -8.17
N THR A 123 -3.69 -8.85 -8.32
CA THR A 123 -3.03 -10.03 -7.72
C THR A 123 -2.87 -9.90 -6.21
N HIS A 124 -2.87 -8.66 -5.68
CA HIS A 124 -2.76 -8.36 -4.25
C HIS A 124 -4.12 -8.28 -3.55
N ALA A 125 -5.20 -8.05 -4.30
CA ALA A 125 -6.54 -7.86 -3.74
C ALA A 125 -7.44 -9.09 -3.99
N GLU A 126 -7.23 -10.14 -3.19
CA GLU A 126 -8.07 -11.35 -3.20
C GLU A 126 -9.41 -11.14 -2.47
N GLY A 127 -10.46 -11.80 -2.97
CA GLY A 127 -11.79 -11.74 -2.35
C GLY A 127 -12.48 -10.39 -2.53
N ALA A 128 -13.45 -10.10 -1.66
CA ALA A 128 -14.18 -8.83 -1.68
C ALA A 128 -13.55 -7.86 -0.69
N THR A 129 -12.72 -6.94 -1.20
CA THR A 129 -12.03 -5.91 -0.42
C THR A 129 -12.29 -4.53 -1.03
N TYR A 130 -12.13 -3.48 -0.22
CA TYR A 130 -12.16 -2.10 -0.70
C TYR A 130 -11.16 -1.89 -1.86
N PHE A 131 -9.93 -2.38 -1.70
CA PHE A 131 -8.85 -2.24 -2.69
C PHE A 131 -9.17 -2.94 -4.02
N ARG A 132 -9.80 -4.12 -4.00
CA ARG A 132 -10.25 -4.78 -5.23
C ARG A 132 -11.29 -3.94 -5.95
N GLY A 133 -12.26 -3.40 -5.20
CA GLY A 133 -13.28 -2.49 -5.75
C GLY A 133 -12.66 -1.27 -6.41
N HIS A 134 -11.69 -0.63 -5.74
CA HIS A 134 -10.99 0.54 -6.28
C HIS A 134 -10.17 0.22 -7.54
N LEU A 135 -9.45 -0.91 -7.58
CA LEU A 135 -8.72 -1.35 -8.79
C LEU A 135 -9.65 -1.57 -9.99
N LEU A 136 -10.82 -2.18 -9.77
CA LEU A 136 -11.83 -2.39 -10.82
C LEU A 136 -12.43 -1.06 -11.29
N GLU A 137 -12.67 -0.13 -10.37
CA GLU A 137 -13.11 1.23 -10.69
C GLU A 137 -12.09 1.95 -11.58
N VAL A 138 -10.81 1.95 -11.19
CA VAL A 138 -9.72 2.54 -11.99
C VAL A 138 -9.63 1.87 -13.37
N GLY A 139 -9.78 0.54 -13.44
CA GLY A 139 -9.90 -0.18 -14.71
C GLY A 139 -11.05 0.32 -15.59
N GLY A 140 -12.21 0.60 -14.98
CA GLY A 140 -13.36 1.21 -15.65
C GLY A 140 -13.03 2.60 -16.20
N LEU A 141 -12.39 3.46 -15.40
CA LEU A 141 -11.98 4.82 -15.79
C LEU A 141 -10.98 4.81 -16.96
N ILE A 142 -10.04 3.86 -16.97
CA ILE A 142 -9.10 3.66 -18.07
C ILE A 142 -9.85 3.36 -19.37
N GLU A 143 -10.79 2.41 -19.34
CA GLU A 143 -11.56 2.05 -20.54
C GLU A 143 -12.53 3.16 -20.98
N THR A 144 -13.06 3.97 -20.04
CA THR A 144 -13.81 5.19 -20.38
C THR A 144 -12.94 6.20 -21.14
N ALA A 145 -11.74 6.48 -20.65
CA ALA A 145 -10.81 7.38 -21.34
C ALA A 145 -10.36 6.83 -22.70
N ARG A 146 -10.08 5.52 -22.77
CA ARG A 146 -9.73 4.82 -24.02
C ARG A 146 -10.87 4.91 -25.04
N SER A 147 -12.11 4.66 -24.61
CA SER A 147 -13.30 4.78 -25.45
C SER A 147 -13.41 6.17 -26.07
N LYS A 148 -13.25 7.23 -25.26
CA LYS A 148 -13.25 8.62 -25.73
C LYS A 148 -12.14 8.86 -26.76
N SER A 149 -10.91 8.47 -26.45
CA SER A 149 -9.77 8.64 -27.38
C SER A 149 -9.98 7.91 -28.71
N LEU A 150 -10.57 6.72 -28.70
CA LEU A 150 -10.89 5.95 -29.91
C LEU A 150 -12.01 6.61 -30.72
N ALA A 151 -13.03 7.16 -30.05
CA ALA A 151 -14.11 7.89 -30.71
C ALA A 151 -13.59 9.16 -31.40
N ASP A 152 -12.74 9.92 -30.72
CA ASP A 152 -12.09 11.13 -31.27
C ASP A 152 -11.23 10.80 -32.49
N ALA A 153 -10.67 9.59 -32.55
CA ALA A 153 -9.91 9.07 -33.69
C ALA A 153 -10.79 8.44 -34.80
N GLY A 154 -12.12 8.52 -34.70
CA GLY A 154 -13.07 7.96 -35.67
C GLY A 154 -13.22 6.43 -35.60
N LYS A 155 -12.67 5.78 -34.58
CA LYS A 155 -12.71 4.32 -34.41
C LYS A 155 -13.95 3.87 -33.62
N THR A 156 -15.12 4.16 -34.16
CA THR A 156 -16.42 4.03 -33.45
C THR A 156 -16.68 2.63 -32.88
N LYS A 157 -16.31 1.57 -33.60
CA LYS A 157 -16.50 0.18 -33.11
C LYS A 157 -15.61 -0.12 -31.90
N GLU A 158 -14.33 0.21 -31.98
CA GLU A 158 -13.36 -0.01 -30.89
C GLU A 158 -13.71 0.85 -29.67
N ALA A 159 -14.20 2.08 -29.90
CA ALA A 159 -14.69 2.96 -28.85
C ALA A 159 -15.88 2.35 -28.09
N GLU A 160 -16.84 1.77 -28.82
CA GLU A 160 -17.99 1.09 -28.21
C GLU A 160 -17.57 -0.14 -27.42
N GLU A 161 -16.63 -0.95 -27.94
CA GLU A 161 -16.09 -2.10 -27.21
C GLU A 161 -15.40 -1.68 -25.89
N ALA A 162 -14.62 -0.60 -25.92
CA ALA A 162 -14.02 -0.03 -24.71
C ALA A 162 -15.09 0.47 -23.72
N ARG A 163 -16.16 1.11 -24.22
CA ARG A 163 -17.28 1.55 -23.38
C ARG A 163 -17.96 0.38 -22.67
N GLN A 164 -18.17 -0.73 -23.37
CA GLN A 164 -18.75 -1.93 -22.77
C GLN A 164 -17.85 -2.56 -21.70
N ARG A 165 -16.53 -2.58 -21.93
CA ARG A 165 -15.58 -3.02 -20.90
C ARG A 165 -15.60 -2.11 -19.67
N ALA A 166 -15.68 -0.80 -19.86
CA ALA A 166 -15.80 0.16 -18.75
C ALA A 166 -17.04 -0.11 -17.90
N LEU A 167 -18.21 -0.28 -18.53
CA LEU A 167 -19.46 -0.59 -17.81
C LEU A 167 -19.39 -1.91 -17.03
N LYS A 168 -18.77 -2.94 -17.61
CA LYS A 168 -18.57 -4.22 -16.94
C LYS A 168 -17.70 -4.06 -15.68
N LEU A 169 -16.56 -3.39 -15.80
CA LEU A 169 -15.63 -3.17 -14.69
C LEU A 169 -16.26 -2.33 -13.57
N LEU A 170 -16.97 -1.27 -13.91
CA LEU A 170 -17.67 -0.42 -12.94
C LEU A 170 -18.80 -1.21 -12.23
N GLY A 171 -19.55 -2.03 -12.96
CA GLY A 171 -20.56 -2.91 -12.37
C GLY A 171 -19.95 -3.95 -11.41
N GLU A 172 -18.80 -4.52 -11.76
CA GLU A 172 -18.05 -5.42 -10.88
C GLU A 172 -17.51 -4.68 -9.64
N ALA A 173 -16.98 -3.46 -9.79
CA ALA A 173 -16.53 -2.62 -8.68
C ALA A 173 -17.64 -2.36 -7.67
N ILE A 174 -18.83 -1.97 -8.13
CA ILE A 174 -20.02 -1.76 -7.30
C ILE A 174 -20.39 -3.05 -6.57
N SER A 175 -20.45 -4.19 -7.29
CA SER A 175 -20.80 -5.47 -6.69
C SER A 175 -19.82 -5.91 -5.59
N VAL A 176 -18.51 -5.63 -5.76
CA VAL A 176 -17.49 -5.88 -4.75
C VAL A 176 -17.69 -4.97 -3.54
N GLN A 177 -17.93 -3.68 -3.75
CA GLN A 177 -18.15 -2.72 -2.67
C GLN A 177 -19.43 -3.02 -1.88
N ASP A 178 -20.53 -3.39 -2.54
CA ASP A 178 -21.77 -3.83 -1.88
C ASP A 178 -21.51 -5.02 -0.94
N ARG A 179 -20.67 -5.96 -1.37
CA ARG A 179 -20.28 -7.10 -0.53
C ARG A 179 -19.41 -6.68 0.65
N VAL A 180 -18.47 -5.76 0.45
CA VAL A 180 -17.65 -5.20 1.54
C VAL A 180 -18.54 -4.51 2.57
N ILE A 181 -19.49 -3.68 2.11
CA ILE A 181 -20.47 -2.99 2.97
C ILE A 181 -21.32 -4.02 3.72
N GLY A 182 -21.85 -5.03 3.04
CA GLY A 182 -22.64 -6.09 3.67
C GLY A 182 -21.87 -6.86 4.76
N LEU A 183 -20.59 -7.16 4.54
CA LEU A 183 -19.72 -7.82 5.52
C LEU A 183 -19.41 -6.90 6.71
N ALA A 184 -19.15 -5.62 6.47
CA ALA A 184 -18.85 -4.65 7.52
C ALA A 184 -20.07 -4.33 8.41
N LEU A 185 -21.28 -4.48 7.89
CA LEU A 185 -22.53 -4.16 8.59
C LEU A 185 -23.26 -5.38 9.21
N GLY A 186 -22.79 -6.61 9.00
CA GLY A 186 -23.40 -7.84 9.55
C GLY A 186 -23.02 -8.11 11.02
N ASP A 187 -24.03 -8.45 11.84
CA ASP A 187 -24.15 -8.50 13.34
C ASP A 187 -24.55 -7.20 14.08
N ALA A 188 -24.57 -6.03 13.42
CA ALA A 188 -25.07 -4.78 14.06
C ALA A 188 -26.59 -4.58 13.97
N GLY A 189 -27.31 -5.47 13.26
CA GLY A 189 -28.77 -5.38 13.00
C GLY A 189 -29.65 -6.40 13.72
N ALA A 190 -29.06 -7.37 14.43
CA ALA A 190 -29.81 -8.30 15.26
C ALA A 190 -30.08 -7.63 16.63
N LYS A 191 -31.20 -6.91 16.74
CA LYS A 191 -31.71 -6.50 18.06
C LYS A 191 -31.98 -7.75 18.92
N PRO A 192 -31.69 -7.72 20.23
CA PRO A 192 -32.07 -8.79 21.16
C PRO A 192 -33.59 -8.97 21.25
#